data_AF-A0A259DA42-F1
#
_entry.id   AF-A0A259DA42-F1
#
_cell.length_a   1.000
_cell.length_b   1.000
_cell.length_c   1.000
_cell.angle_alpha   90.00
_cell.angle_beta   90.00
_cell.angle_gamma   90.00
#
_symmetry.space_group_name_H-M   'P 1'
#
loop_
_entity.id
_entity.type
_entity.pdbx_description
1 polymer ?
#
loop_
_entity_poly.entity_id
_entity_poly.type
_entity_poly.pdbx_seq_one_letter_code
_entity_poly.pdbx_strand_id
1 'polypeptide(L)'
;MRVLAFAIALVLSLFSATSHAWWNEDWAGRKKITLSNPAGEVIDAPVLIRLHTGNFDFLSANENGSDLRVVAGDDKTELKFHIEKWDGINQLALVWVKLPKLGASTEAWLYFGNETAAPASDAKATYDAASADYHFAEATGNPADSGPNGLNATAFSGERVAASFANGGVKFNGTQSLVLPAINAAGGMSVAMWVKPAALDGTLVQAGGLNAALVAGALNVQAGAASVAASAPLSVGKWYYVAITVADTLKVYVDGKLAGEAPGASLPSGGLTVGGSYTGELDEVQLAGTARDAAWFAVQAAQGPAGTLVALGADELAEGDEEGGIWGTLFAALTLDGWIAIGILAVMLVIAVWIMIVKA
;
A
#
# COMPACT_ATOMS: atom_id res chain seq x y z
N MET A 1 -52.55 -16.79 13.87
CA MET A 1 -51.97 -16.16 12.67
C MET A 1 -51.31 -14.80 12.94
N ARG A 2 -51.94 -13.87 13.68
CA ARG A 2 -51.35 -12.54 13.98
C ARG A 2 -49.99 -12.58 14.71
N VAL A 3 -49.79 -13.55 15.61
CA VAL A 3 -48.52 -13.74 16.35
C VAL A 3 -47.39 -14.26 15.45
N LEU A 4 -47.72 -15.09 14.45
CA LEU A 4 -46.73 -15.64 13.50
C LEU A 4 -46.27 -14.55 12.52
N ALA A 5 -47.18 -13.68 12.06
CA ALA A 5 -46.84 -12.54 11.22
C ALA A 5 -45.95 -11.52 11.94
N PHE A 6 -46.22 -11.24 13.23
CA PHE A 6 -45.38 -10.37 14.06
C PHE A 6 -43.98 -10.97 14.31
N ALA A 7 -43.90 -12.28 14.55
CA ALA A 7 -42.62 -12.96 14.74
C ALA A 7 -41.77 -12.97 13.46
N ILE A 8 -42.37 -13.15 12.29
CA ILE A 8 -41.67 -13.10 11.00
C ILE A 8 -41.17 -11.67 10.69
N ALA A 9 -41.99 -10.65 10.94
CA ALA A 9 -41.59 -9.26 10.75
C ALA A 9 -40.43 -8.84 11.69
N LEU A 10 -40.46 -9.30 12.95
CA LEU A 10 -39.38 -9.05 13.90
C LEU A 10 -38.08 -9.76 13.50
N VAL A 11 -38.16 -11.01 13.02
CA VAL A 11 -37.00 -11.77 12.53
C VAL A 11 -36.41 -11.12 11.28
N LEU A 12 -37.23 -10.61 10.34
CA LEU A 12 -36.76 -9.87 9.16
C LEU A 12 -36.08 -8.54 9.53
N SER A 13 -36.53 -7.87 10.60
CA SER A 13 -35.88 -6.64 11.10
C SER A 13 -34.55 -6.86 11.83
N LEU A 14 -34.23 -8.11 12.18
CA LEU A 14 -32.96 -8.51 12.79
C LEU A 14 -31.91 -8.92 11.76
N PHE A 15 -32.29 -9.06 10.48
CA PHE A 15 -31.34 -9.16 9.38
C PHE A 15 -30.91 -7.75 8.95
N SER A 16 -30.01 -7.14 9.72
CA SER A 16 -29.14 -6.12 9.14
C SER A 16 -28.22 -6.82 8.16
N ALA A 17 -28.61 -6.89 6.88
CA ALA A 17 -27.62 -7.06 5.84
C ALA A 17 -26.60 -5.94 6.04
N THR A 18 -25.32 -6.27 6.14
CA THR A 18 -24.26 -5.29 6.01
C THR A 18 -24.44 -4.68 4.63
N SER A 19 -25.11 -3.52 4.54
CA SER A 19 -25.11 -2.75 3.32
C SER A 19 -23.66 -2.30 3.13
N HIS A 20 -22.92 -3.00 2.27
CA HIS A 20 -21.64 -2.50 1.78
C HIS A 20 -21.95 -1.24 0.99
N ALA A 21 -21.82 -0.09 1.65
CA ALA A 21 -22.19 1.17 1.04
C ALA A 21 -21.24 1.42 -0.13
N TRP A 22 -21.78 1.74 -1.29
CA TRP A 22 -20.98 2.27 -2.37
C TRP A 22 -20.53 3.68 -1.96
N TRP A 23 -19.22 3.93 -1.98
CA TRP A 23 -18.67 5.19 -1.45
C TRP A 23 -19.12 6.40 -2.28
N ASN A 24 -19.12 6.25 -3.60
CA ASN A 24 -19.54 7.30 -4.54
C ASN A 24 -20.01 6.67 -5.87
N GLU A 25 -21.25 6.94 -6.24
CA GLU A 25 -21.91 6.39 -7.45
C GLU A 25 -21.27 6.86 -8.77
N ASP A 26 -20.49 7.95 -8.76
CA ASP A 26 -19.78 8.41 -9.96
C ASP A 26 -18.67 7.43 -10.41
N TRP A 27 -18.26 6.51 -9.53
CA TRP A 27 -17.30 5.44 -9.85
C TRP A 27 -18.05 4.18 -10.25
N ALA A 28 -17.84 3.73 -11.49
CA ALA A 28 -18.53 2.57 -12.05
C ALA A 28 -18.06 1.23 -11.48
N GLY A 29 -16.87 1.17 -10.87
CA GLY A 29 -16.32 -0.07 -10.33
C GLY A 29 -15.48 0.13 -9.08
N ARG A 30 -15.40 -0.95 -8.29
CA ARG A 30 -14.47 -1.07 -7.17
C ARG A 30 -13.94 -2.49 -7.05
N LYS A 31 -12.84 -2.63 -6.32
CA LYS A 31 -12.25 -3.93 -5.98
C LYS A 31 -11.84 -3.94 -4.53
N LYS A 32 -12.17 -5.05 -3.84
CA LYS A 32 -11.76 -5.26 -2.46
C LYS A 32 -10.25 -5.47 -2.36
N ILE A 33 -9.61 -4.78 -1.43
CA ILE A 33 -8.24 -4.99 -1.00
C ILE A 33 -8.30 -5.60 0.40
N THR A 34 -7.72 -6.79 0.56
CA THR A 34 -7.56 -7.44 1.86
C THR A 34 -6.08 -7.44 2.23
N LEU A 35 -5.78 -6.89 3.40
CA LEU A 35 -4.43 -6.74 3.92
C LEU A 35 -4.24 -7.68 5.12
N SER A 36 -3.32 -8.63 4.99
CA SER A 36 -3.00 -9.62 6.02
C SER A 36 -1.65 -9.31 6.67
N ASN A 37 -1.68 -8.53 7.76
CA ASN A 37 -0.47 -8.12 8.47
C ASN A 37 0.11 -9.29 9.29
N PRO A 38 1.35 -9.72 9.03
CA PRO A 38 1.97 -10.83 9.77
C PRO A 38 2.44 -10.45 11.18
N ALA A 39 2.33 -9.18 11.58
CA ALA A 39 2.87 -8.65 12.83
C ALA A 39 1.78 -7.98 13.70
N GLY A 40 2.22 -7.25 14.73
CA GLY A 40 1.34 -6.41 15.54
C GLY A 40 0.73 -5.26 14.72
N GLU A 41 -0.27 -4.59 15.28
CA GLU A 41 -0.88 -3.41 14.67
C GLU A 41 0.16 -2.33 14.36
N VAL A 42 0.11 -1.78 13.15
CA VAL A 42 1.00 -0.72 12.68
C VAL A 42 0.17 0.50 12.30
N ILE A 43 0.70 1.69 12.60
CA ILE A 43 0.11 2.96 12.17
C ILE A 43 0.89 3.56 11.01
N ASP A 44 0.20 4.33 10.18
CA ASP A 44 0.77 5.09 9.07
C ASP A 44 1.77 4.28 8.20
N ALA A 45 1.35 3.08 7.77
CA ALA A 45 2.18 2.21 6.96
C ALA A 45 1.88 2.39 5.47
N PRO A 46 2.88 2.74 4.63
CA PRO A 46 2.73 2.68 3.19
C PRO A 46 2.77 1.20 2.73
N VAL A 47 1.80 0.82 1.91
CA VAL A 47 1.69 -0.52 1.33
C VAL A 47 1.53 -0.42 -0.19
N LEU A 48 2.34 -1.19 -0.91
CA LEU A 48 2.33 -1.29 -2.36
C LEU A 48 1.26 -2.29 -2.84
N ILE A 49 0.33 -1.78 -3.63
CA ILE A 49 -0.65 -2.54 -4.40
C ILE A 49 -0.12 -2.70 -5.82
N ARG A 50 0.01 -3.95 -6.27
CA ARG A 50 0.49 -4.30 -7.61
C ARG A 50 -0.70 -4.70 -8.48
N LEU A 51 -1.00 -3.88 -9.48
CA LEU A 51 -2.06 -4.15 -10.46
C LEU A 51 -1.44 -4.72 -11.73
N HIS A 52 -2.06 -5.75 -12.29
CA HIS A 52 -1.66 -6.37 -13.53
C HIS A 52 -2.86 -7.05 -14.22
N THR A 53 -2.71 -7.46 -15.47
CA THR A 53 -3.77 -8.11 -16.28
C THR A 53 -4.55 -9.22 -15.58
N GLY A 54 -3.87 -10.03 -14.77
CA GLY A 54 -4.50 -11.11 -14.00
C GLY A 54 -5.33 -10.67 -12.78
N ASN A 55 -5.32 -9.40 -12.39
CA ASN A 55 -6.04 -8.92 -11.21
C ASN A 55 -6.78 -7.59 -11.39
N PHE A 56 -6.57 -6.86 -12.49
CA PHE A 56 -7.19 -5.56 -12.77
C PHE A 56 -7.37 -5.35 -14.28
N ASP A 57 -8.54 -4.85 -14.68
CA ASP A 57 -8.81 -4.45 -16.07
C ASP A 57 -8.37 -2.99 -16.29
N PHE A 58 -7.33 -2.79 -17.09
CA PHE A 58 -6.81 -1.44 -17.37
C PHE A 58 -7.72 -0.61 -18.27
N LEU A 59 -8.73 -1.23 -18.92
CA LEU A 59 -9.72 -0.52 -19.71
C LEU A 59 -10.86 0.06 -18.86
N SER A 60 -11.00 -0.36 -17.61
CA SER A 60 -12.02 0.16 -16.69
C SER A 60 -11.58 1.40 -15.92
N ALA A 61 -10.39 1.94 -16.21
CA ALA A 61 -9.85 3.16 -15.61
C ALA A 61 -9.32 4.09 -16.70
N ASN A 62 -9.05 5.35 -16.34
CA ASN A 62 -8.43 6.30 -17.25
C ASN A 62 -7.05 5.80 -17.72
N GLU A 63 -6.63 6.20 -18.93
CA GLU A 63 -5.34 5.78 -19.54
C GLU A 63 -4.11 6.04 -18.67
N ASN A 64 -4.22 6.94 -17.69
CA ASN A 64 -3.18 7.30 -16.72
C ASN A 64 -3.53 6.94 -15.26
N GLY A 65 -4.63 6.24 -15.01
CA GLY A 65 -5.13 5.88 -13.66
C GLY A 65 -5.58 7.08 -12.81
N SER A 66 -5.81 8.24 -13.41
CA SER A 66 -6.18 9.48 -12.68
C SER A 66 -7.48 9.39 -11.90
N ASP A 67 -8.37 8.49 -12.31
CA ASP A 67 -9.66 8.24 -11.69
C ASP A 67 -9.58 7.30 -10.48
N LEU A 68 -8.43 6.70 -10.17
CA LEU A 68 -8.33 5.82 -9.01
C LEU A 68 -8.66 6.54 -7.71
N ARG A 69 -9.39 5.85 -6.83
CA ARG A 69 -9.56 6.23 -5.42
C ARG A 69 -9.33 5.01 -4.54
N VAL A 70 -8.80 5.25 -3.34
CA VAL A 70 -8.67 4.21 -2.33
C VAL A 70 -9.49 4.61 -1.12
N VAL A 71 -10.39 3.75 -0.67
CA VAL A 71 -11.30 4.01 0.45
C VAL A 71 -11.07 2.93 1.51
N ALA A 72 -11.05 3.29 2.78
CA ALA A 72 -10.91 2.34 3.87
C ALA A 72 -12.13 1.39 3.93
N GLY A 73 -11.99 0.26 4.63
CA GLY A 73 -13.07 -0.71 4.83
C GLY A 73 -14.28 -0.20 5.64
N ASP A 74 -14.30 1.09 6.01
CA ASP A 74 -15.47 1.77 6.56
C ASP A 74 -16.39 2.38 5.48
N ASP A 75 -16.06 2.16 4.20
CA ASP A 75 -16.75 2.65 3.00
C ASP A 75 -16.89 4.19 2.95
N LYS A 76 -16.04 4.93 3.68
CA LYS A 76 -16.17 6.38 3.85
C LYS A 76 -14.86 7.14 3.75
N THR A 77 -13.83 6.62 4.40
CA THR A 77 -12.56 7.34 4.58
C THR A 77 -11.68 7.14 3.36
N GLU A 78 -11.50 8.19 2.57
CA GLU A 78 -10.52 8.18 1.48
C GLU A 78 -9.10 8.11 2.04
N LEU A 79 -8.30 7.18 1.52
CA LEU A 79 -6.92 6.94 1.89
C LEU A 79 -5.98 7.68 0.93
N LYS A 80 -4.86 8.18 1.48
CA LYS A 80 -3.82 8.81 0.67
C LYS A 80 -3.04 7.74 -0.07
N PHE A 81 -2.75 8.02 -1.34
CA PHE A 81 -2.02 7.12 -2.20
C PHE A 81 -1.22 7.89 -3.25
N HIS A 82 -0.30 7.20 -3.89
CA HIS A 82 0.28 7.67 -5.14
C HIS A 82 0.54 6.53 -6.10
N ILE A 83 0.57 6.88 -7.38
CA ILE A 83 0.88 5.99 -8.48
C ILE A 83 2.37 6.15 -8.76
N GLU A 84 3.17 5.17 -8.37
CA GLU A 84 4.61 5.11 -8.71
C GLU A 84 4.79 4.76 -10.20
N LYS A 85 3.93 3.87 -10.71
CA LYS A 85 3.91 3.47 -12.12
C LYS A 85 2.49 3.22 -12.60
N TRP A 86 2.19 3.73 -13.79
CA TRP A 86 1.06 3.32 -14.60
C TRP A 86 1.53 3.05 -16.03
N ASP A 87 1.37 1.81 -16.48
CA ASP A 87 1.71 1.38 -17.82
C ASP A 87 0.50 0.65 -18.40
N GLY A 88 -0.44 1.40 -18.98
CA GLY A 88 -1.65 0.84 -19.58
C GLY A 88 -1.39 -0.04 -20.80
N ILE A 89 -0.22 0.09 -21.44
CA ILE A 89 0.18 -0.73 -22.60
C ILE A 89 0.62 -2.11 -22.14
N ASN A 90 1.54 -2.17 -21.17
CA ASN A 90 1.98 -3.44 -20.59
C ASN A 90 1.04 -3.93 -19.48
N GLN A 91 -0.03 -3.18 -19.21
CA GLN A 91 -1.07 -3.44 -18.21
C GLN A 91 -0.46 -3.81 -16.85
N LEU A 92 0.38 -2.90 -16.35
CA LEU A 92 1.06 -2.97 -15.05
C LEU A 92 0.94 -1.62 -14.34
N ALA A 93 0.56 -1.63 -13.07
CA ALA A 93 0.61 -0.44 -12.22
C ALA A 93 1.07 -0.76 -10.79
N LEU A 94 1.72 0.23 -10.18
CA LEU A 94 2.25 0.19 -8.83
C LEU A 94 1.67 1.39 -8.08
N VAL A 95 0.82 1.10 -7.09
CA VAL A 95 0.08 2.10 -6.32
C VAL A 95 0.42 1.93 -4.84
N TRP A 96 1.08 2.92 -4.26
CA TRP A 96 1.37 2.94 -2.82
C TRP A 96 0.24 3.61 -2.08
N VAL A 97 -0.25 2.97 -1.02
CA VAL A 97 -1.37 3.45 -0.21
C VAL A 97 -0.92 3.61 1.24
N LYS A 98 -1.18 4.78 1.82
CA LYS A 98 -1.00 5.02 3.25
C LYS A 98 -2.17 4.44 4.02
N LEU A 99 -1.88 3.48 4.90
CA LEU A 99 -2.85 2.94 5.84
C LEU A 99 -2.68 3.60 7.21
N PRO A 100 -3.66 4.40 7.68
CA PRO A 100 -3.58 5.02 9.01
C PRO A 100 -3.48 3.99 10.14
N LYS A 101 -4.09 2.81 9.93
CA LYS A 101 -4.06 1.68 10.85
C LYS A 101 -4.10 0.38 10.06
N LEU A 102 -3.15 -0.49 10.32
CA LEU A 102 -3.01 -1.81 9.73
C LEU A 102 -3.00 -2.86 10.84
N GLY A 103 -4.17 -3.43 11.12
CA GLY A 103 -4.34 -4.57 12.01
C GLY A 103 -4.04 -5.91 11.32
N ALA A 104 -4.24 -7.01 12.03
CA ALA A 104 -3.99 -8.37 11.52
C ALA A 104 -4.75 -8.67 10.21
N SER A 105 -6.00 -8.20 10.11
CA SER A 105 -6.79 -8.19 8.89
C SER A 105 -7.36 -6.79 8.72
N THR A 106 -7.03 -6.14 7.62
CA THR A 106 -7.53 -4.79 7.28
C THR A 106 -8.12 -4.84 5.89
N GLU A 107 -9.24 -4.13 5.69
CA GLU A 107 -9.91 -4.03 4.41
C GLU A 107 -9.81 -2.60 3.88
N ALA A 108 -9.72 -2.48 2.56
CA ALA A 108 -9.83 -1.25 1.81
C ALA A 108 -10.47 -1.56 0.44
N TRP A 109 -10.77 -0.52 -0.33
CA TRP A 109 -11.40 -0.61 -1.63
C TRP A 109 -10.64 0.26 -2.62
N LEU A 110 -10.34 -0.29 -3.79
CA LEU A 110 -9.85 0.45 -4.94
C LEU A 110 -11.04 0.77 -5.84
N TYR A 111 -11.43 2.03 -5.96
CA TYR A 111 -12.46 2.49 -6.89
C TYR A 111 -11.84 2.98 -8.19
N PHE A 112 -12.53 2.75 -9.31
CA PHE A 112 -12.15 3.12 -10.68
C PHE A 112 -13.40 3.34 -11.56
N GLY A 113 -13.22 3.84 -12.77
CA GLY A 113 -14.28 4.01 -13.77
C GLY A 113 -15.01 5.34 -13.68
N ASN A 114 -14.34 6.41 -13.21
CA ASN A 114 -14.87 7.78 -13.27
C ASN A 114 -14.00 8.64 -14.20
N GLU A 115 -14.35 8.70 -15.49
CA GLU A 115 -13.54 9.39 -16.50
C GLU A 115 -13.32 10.88 -16.19
N THR A 116 -14.25 11.50 -15.45
CA THR A 116 -14.22 12.94 -15.13
C THR A 116 -13.53 13.26 -13.81
N ALA A 117 -13.07 12.24 -13.06
CA ALA A 117 -12.44 12.44 -11.77
C ALA A 117 -11.11 13.21 -11.90
N ALA A 118 -10.91 14.19 -11.01
CA ALA A 118 -9.62 14.85 -10.88
C ALA A 118 -8.55 13.85 -10.37
N PRO A 119 -7.28 13.98 -10.78
CA PRO A 119 -6.19 13.16 -10.22
C PRO A 119 -6.06 13.34 -8.70
N ALA A 120 -5.92 12.22 -7.96
CA ALA A 120 -5.75 12.23 -6.50
C ALA A 120 -4.40 11.66 -6.01
N SER A 121 -3.54 11.19 -6.93
CA SER A 121 -2.22 10.67 -6.59
C SER A 121 -1.32 11.76 -5.97
N ASP A 122 -0.86 11.54 -4.73
CA ASP A 122 0.00 12.46 -3.97
C ASP A 122 1.04 11.67 -3.17
N ALA A 123 2.28 11.65 -3.68
CA ALA A 123 3.38 10.91 -3.06
C ALA A 123 3.71 11.46 -1.67
N LYS A 124 3.74 12.79 -1.50
CA LYS A 124 4.10 13.42 -0.23
C LYS A 124 3.09 13.10 0.88
N ALA A 125 1.81 12.96 0.53
CA ALA A 125 0.76 12.58 1.46
C ALA A 125 0.71 11.07 1.76
N THR A 126 1.43 10.24 1.01
CA THR A 126 1.51 8.78 1.22
C THR A 126 2.47 8.42 2.36
N TYR A 127 3.43 9.30 2.64
CA TYR A 127 4.49 9.05 3.63
C TYR A 127 4.31 9.90 4.89
N ASP A 128 5.18 9.67 5.88
CA ASP A 128 5.10 10.34 7.18
C ASP A 128 5.84 11.67 7.14
N ALA A 129 5.39 12.65 7.93
CA ALA A 129 5.94 14.00 7.92
C ALA A 129 7.47 14.04 8.15
N ALA A 130 8.00 13.08 8.90
CA ALA A 130 9.43 12.95 9.18
C ALA A 130 10.10 11.81 8.40
N SER A 131 9.69 11.53 7.15
CA SER A 131 10.35 10.55 6.27
C SER A 131 10.90 11.14 4.98
N ALA A 132 11.82 10.40 4.38
CA ALA A 132 12.25 10.59 2.99
C ALA A 132 12.35 9.22 2.32
N ASP A 133 11.85 9.13 1.10
CA ASP A 133 11.54 7.87 0.42
C ASP A 133 11.99 7.97 -1.05
N TYR A 134 12.80 7.01 -1.52
CA TYR A 134 13.45 7.06 -2.83
C TYR A 134 13.11 5.81 -3.67
N HIS A 135 12.31 6.00 -4.72
CA HIS A 135 11.84 4.97 -5.67
C HIS A 135 12.73 4.78 -6.91
N PHE A 136 13.71 5.66 -7.13
CA PHE A 136 14.62 5.62 -8.29
C PHE A 136 13.96 5.57 -9.69
N ALA A 137 12.69 5.96 -9.81
CA ALA A 137 11.93 5.89 -11.05
C ALA A 137 12.33 6.96 -12.11
N GLU A 138 13.17 7.93 -11.76
CA GLU A 138 13.57 8.99 -12.68
C GLU A 138 14.50 8.47 -13.78
N ALA A 139 14.37 9.00 -15.00
CA ALA A 139 15.22 8.60 -16.11
C ALA A 139 16.67 9.11 -15.97
N THR A 140 16.86 10.30 -15.42
CA THR A 140 18.17 10.96 -15.28
C THR A 140 18.22 11.83 -14.02
N GLY A 141 19.41 12.32 -13.67
CA GLY A 141 19.61 13.19 -12.51
C GLY A 141 19.68 12.44 -11.18
N ASN A 142 19.73 13.22 -10.10
CA ASN A 142 19.74 12.68 -8.74
C ASN A 142 18.34 12.16 -8.36
N PRO A 143 18.24 11.01 -7.64
CA PRO A 143 16.97 10.53 -7.10
C PRO A 143 16.27 11.58 -6.23
N ALA A 144 14.98 11.76 -6.46
CA ALA A 144 14.15 12.69 -5.71
C ALA A 144 13.56 12.00 -4.47
N ASP A 145 13.35 12.79 -3.43
CA ASP A 145 12.57 12.38 -2.27
C ASP A 145 11.08 12.46 -2.62
N SER A 146 10.40 11.31 -2.55
CA SER A 146 8.96 11.16 -2.74
C SER A 146 8.17 11.45 -1.46
N GLY A 147 8.85 11.51 -0.32
CA GLY A 147 8.32 11.91 0.97
C GLY A 147 8.16 13.44 1.11
N PRO A 148 7.59 13.89 2.23
CA PRO A 148 7.20 15.29 2.42
C PRO A 148 8.37 16.24 2.70
N ASN A 149 9.56 15.73 3.05
CA ASN A 149 10.70 16.58 3.43
C ASN A 149 11.45 17.18 2.23
N GLY A 150 11.31 16.61 1.03
CA GLY A 150 12.00 17.09 -0.18
C GLY A 150 13.52 16.97 -0.08
N LEU A 151 14.01 15.95 0.62
CA LEU A 151 15.45 15.69 0.82
C LEU A 151 16.07 15.01 -0.41
N ASN A 152 15.93 15.61 -1.59
CA ASN A 152 16.49 15.04 -2.83
C ASN A 152 17.98 14.70 -2.67
N ALA A 153 18.41 13.62 -3.31
CA ALA A 153 19.81 13.22 -3.28
C ALA A 153 20.72 14.33 -3.83
N THR A 154 21.86 14.51 -3.19
CA THR A 154 22.84 15.55 -3.55
C THR A 154 23.89 15.06 -4.54
N ALA A 155 24.15 13.74 -4.54
CA ALA A 155 24.97 13.08 -5.54
C ALA A 155 24.48 11.66 -5.78
N PHE A 156 24.60 11.21 -7.02
CA PHE A 156 24.24 9.88 -7.44
C PHE A 156 25.16 9.42 -8.56
N SER A 157 25.79 8.25 -8.40
CA SER A 157 26.62 7.65 -9.43
C SER A 157 26.27 6.19 -9.72
N GLY A 158 25.25 5.63 -9.07
CA GLY A 158 24.78 4.27 -9.30
C GLY A 158 24.15 4.06 -10.68
N GLU A 159 24.11 2.82 -11.15
CA GLU A 159 23.41 2.43 -12.37
C GLU A 159 21.92 2.25 -12.07
N ARG A 160 21.04 2.90 -12.83
CA ARG A 160 19.58 2.70 -12.67
C ARG A 160 19.16 1.36 -13.24
N VAL A 161 18.32 0.64 -12.52
CA VAL A 161 17.77 -0.66 -12.92
C VAL A 161 16.26 -0.50 -13.11
N ALA A 162 15.79 -0.77 -14.33
CA ALA A 162 14.36 -0.87 -14.59
C ALA A 162 13.83 -2.21 -14.09
N ALA A 163 12.62 -2.23 -13.52
CA ALA A 163 11.97 -3.39 -12.92
C ALA A 163 12.82 -4.05 -11.83
N SER A 164 13.19 -3.27 -10.82
CA SER A 164 13.93 -3.72 -9.63
C SER A 164 12.99 -4.49 -8.66
N PHE A 165 13.00 -4.20 -7.36
CA PHE A 165 12.05 -4.81 -6.41
C PHE A 165 10.63 -4.28 -6.65
N ALA A 166 10.49 -2.98 -6.91
CA ALA A 166 9.26 -2.31 -7.32
C ALA A 166 9.39 -1.84 -8.78
N ASN A 167 9.36 -0.53 -9.04
CA ASN A 167 9.54 0.02 -10.39
C ASN A 167 11.01 0.17 -10.77
N GLY A 168 11.68 1.16 -10.18
CA GLY A 168 13.06 1.53 -10.47
C GLY A 168 13.94 1.19 -9.29
N GLY A 169 15.19 0.81 -9.53
CA GLY A 169 16.17 0.60 -8.47
C GLY A 169 17.54 1.13 -8.86
N VAL A 170 18.52 0.85 -8.02
CA VAL A 170 19.91 1.18 -8.27
C VAL A 170 20.80 -0.04 -8.11
N LYS A 171 21.79 -0.17 -8.99
CA LYS A 171 22.88 -1.12 -8.89
C LYS A 171 24.18 -0.39 -8.63
N PHE A 172 24.91 -0.87 -7.63
CA PHE A 172 26.25 -0.39 -7.28
C PHE A 172 27.30 -1.44 -7.65
N ASN A 173 28.48 -0.96 -8.07
CA ASN A 173 29.62 -1.79 -8.47
C ASN A 173 30.80 -1.74 -7.48
N GLY A 174 30.58 -1.22 -6.27
CA GLY A 174 31.62 -1.04 -5.24
C GLY A 174 32.43 0.25 -5.32
N THR A 175 32.19 1.11 -6.32
CA THR A 175 32.81 2.46 -6.41
C THR A 175 31.80 3.59 -6.54
N GLN A 176 30.53 3.24 -6.73
CA GLN A 176 29.41 4.16 -6.91
C GLN A 176 28.69 4.40 -5.58
N SER A 177 27.96 5.50 -5.47
CA SER A 177 27.21 5.83 -4.27
C SER A 177 26.00 6.71 -4.54
N LEU A 178 25.13 6.78 -3.54
CA LEU A 178 24.02 7.70 -3.40
C LEU A 178 24.27 8.54 -2.14
N VAL A 179 24.28 9.86 -2.26
CA VAL A 179 24.50 10.78 -1.13
C VAL A 179 23.22 11.54 -0.82
N LEU A 180 22.65 11.25 0.35
CA LEU A 180 21.39 11.79 0.84
C LEU A 180 21.64 12.89 1.88
N PRO A 181 20.82 13.95 1.91
CA PRO A 181 20.82 14.92 3.01
C PRO A 181 20.57 14.27 4.38
N ALA A 182 20.91 15.00 5.44
CA ALA A 182 20.58 14.57 6.80
C ALA A 182 19.06 14.66 7.02
N ILE A 183 18.47 13.61 7.59
CA ILE A 183 17.09 13.66 8.08
C ILE A 183 17.04 14.26 9.48
N ASN A 184 16.00 15.04 9.78
CA ASN A 184 15.81 15.58 11.12
C ASN A 184 15.34 14.47 12.07
N ALA A 185 16.25 13.96 12.89
CA ALA A 185 15.98 12.89 13.86
C ALA A 185 15.41 13.46 15.17
N ALA A 186 14.17 13.10 15.51
CA ALA A 186 13.49 13.50 16.74
C ALA A 186 13.55 12.37 17.79
N GLY A 187 14.72 12.18 18.40
CA GLY A 187 14.93 11.15 19.44
C GLY A 187 15.15 9.73 18.89
N GLY A 188 15.18 9.56 17.57
CA GLY A 188 15.51 8.31 16.90
C GLY A 188 15.66 8.50 15.41
N MET A 189 16.26 7.53 14.73
CA MET A 189 16.35 7.48 13.27
C MET A 189 16.15 6.04 12.80
N SER A 190 15.51 5.88 11.64
CA SER A 190 15.45 4.61 10.91
C SER A 190 16.00 4.76 9.51
N VAL A 191 16.70 3.74 9.04
CA VAL A 191 17.11 3.58 7.64
C VAL A 191 16.68 2.18 7.21
N ALA A 192 15.98 2.06 6.09
CA ALA A 192 15.59 0.78 5.53
C ALA A 192 15.69 0.77 4.01
N MET A 193 15.81 -0.42 3.43
CA MET A 193 15.95 -0.62 1.99
C MET A 193 15.79 -2.10 1.63
N TRP A 194 15.37 -2.36 0.39
CA TRP A 194 15.53 -3.68 -0.22
C TRP A 194 16.94 -3.78 -0.79
N VAL A 195 17.64 -4.90 -0.54
CA VAL A 195 18.98 -5.18 -1.08
C VAL A 195 19.04 -6.54 -1.73
N LYS A 196 19.77 -6.64 -2.83
CA LYS A 196 20.11 -7.89 -3.50
C LYS A 196 21.61 -7.94 -3.76
N PRO A 197 22.39 -8.50 -2.80
CA PRO A 197 23.83 -8.48 -2.87
C PRO A 197 24.37 -9.24 -4.08
N ALA A 198 25.38 -8.69 -4.74
CA ALA A 198 26.21 -9.42 -5.72
C ALA A 198 27.59 -9.76 -5.15
N ALA A 199 28.02 -9.07 -4.09
CA ALA A 199 29.14 -9.45 -3.23
C ALA A 199 28.68 -9.52 -1.76
N LEU A 200 29.41 -10.29 -0.95
CA LEU A 200 29.09 -10.50 0.47
C LEU A 200 29.90 -9.60 1.42
N ASP A 201 30.76 -8.75 0.87
CA ASP A 201 31.55 -7.76 1.58
C ASP A 201 31.35 -6.38 0.95
N GLY A 202 31.22 -5.34 1.78
CA GLY A 202 31.10 -3.95 1.31
C GLY A 202 30.26 -3.07 2.23
N THR A 203 30.53 -1.76 2.22
CA THR A 203 29.81 -0.76 3.00
C THR A 203 28.50 -0.38 2.31
N LEU A 204 27.39 -0.63 2.99
CA LEU A 204 26.04 -0.35 2.52
C LEU A 204 25.58 1.06 2.90
N VAL A 205 25.76 1.47 4.16
CA VAL A 205 25.36 2.80 4.67
C VAL A 205 26.48 3.39 5.50
N GLN A 206 26.77 4.68 5.31
CA GLN A 206 27.74 5.41 6.11
C GLN A 206 27.26 6.85 6.39
N ALA A 207 27.44 7.31 7.61
CA ALA A 207 27.28 8.71 8.03
C ALA A 207 28.25 9.02 9.17
N GLY A 208 28.27 10.25 9.68
CA GLY A 208 29.13 10.62 10.80
C GLY A 208 28.75 9.86 12.08
N GLY A 209 29.46 8.78 12.39
CA GLY A 209 29.20 7.92 13.56
C GLY A 209 28.29 6.72 13.29
N LEU A 210 27.84 6.50 12.05
CA LEU A 210 27.10 5.30 11.61
C LEU A 210 27.84 4.61 10.47
N ASN A 211 28.04 3.30 10.58
CA ASN A 211 28.57 2.47 9.50
C ASN A 211 27.84 1.12 9.48
N ALA A 212 27.26 0.77 8.35
CA ALA A 212 26.65 -0.53 8.09
C ALA A 212 27.36 -1.19 6.90
N ALA A 213 27.94 -2.36 7.10
CA ALA A 213 28.68 -3.10 6.09
C ALA A 213 28.36 -4.59 6.12
N LEU A 214 28.34 -5.22 4.95
CA LEU A 214 28.35 -6.67 4.85
C LEU A 214 29.77 -7.17 5.10
N VAL A 215 29.90 -8.21 5.93
CA VAL A 215 31.14 -8.96 6.16
C VAL A 215 30.79 -10.44 6.09
N ALA A 216 31.27 -11.13 5.05
CA ALA A 216 30.88 -12.50 4.73
C ALA A 216 29.34 -12.72 4.75
N GLY A 217 28.58 -11.72 4.30
CA GLY A 217 27.12 -11.73 4.19
C GLY A 217 26.39 -11.30 5.47
N ALA A 218 27.06 -11.24 6.62
CA ALA A 218 26.46 -10.70 7.84
C ALA A 218 26.45 -9.16 7.81
N LEU A 219 25.29 -8.54 8.09
CA LEU A 219 25.19 -7.09 8.21
C LEU A 219 25.75 -6.63 9.57
N ASN A 220 26.91 -5.98 9.53
CA ASN A 220 27.61 -5.43 10.69
C ASN A 220 27.34 -3.93 10.76
N VAL A 221 26.79 -3.47 11.87
CA VAL A 221 26.37 -2.08 12.06
C VAL A 221 27.00 -1.50 13.32
N GLN A 222 27.61 -0.33 13.18
CA GLN A 222 28.13 0.49 14.26
C GLN A 222 27.38 1.81 14.30
N ALA A 223 26.92 2.24 15.48
CA ALA A 223 26.37 3.57 15.72
C ALA A 223 26.89 4.11 17.05
N GLY A 224 27.77 5.13 17.01
CA GLY A 224 28.43 5.61 18.23
C GLY A 224 29.32 4.54 18.85
N ALA A 225 29.04 4.14 20.11
CA ALA A 225 29.75 3.04 20.79
C ALA A 225 29.09 1.66 20.56
N ALA A 226 27.83 1.61 20.13
CA ALA A 226 27.09 0.37 19.91
C ALA A 226 27.50 -0.34 18.62
N SER A 227 27.75 -1.66 18.71
CA SER A 227 28.11 -2.52 17.59
C SER A 227 27.23 -3.76 17.55
N VAL A 228 26.70 -4.10 16.38
CA VAL A 228 25.84 -5.28 16.15
C VAL A 228 26.30 -6.00 14.90
N ALA A 229 26.54 -7.31 15.00
CA ALA A 229 26.61 -8.20 13.85
C ALA A 229 25.28 -8.96 13.74
N ALA A 230 24.53 -8.75 12.66
CA ALA A 230 23.24 -9.40 12.43
C ALA A 230 23.39 -10.93 12.38
N SER A 231 22.55 -11.65 13.10
CA SER A 231 22.57 -13.11 13.17
C SER A 231 22.05 -13.81 11.90
N ALA A 232 21.47 -13.07 10.96
CA ALA A 232 20.89 -13.56 9.72
C ALA A 232 21.75 -13.09 8.52
N PRO A 233 22.69 -13.91 8.03
CA PRO A 233 23.53 -13.53 6.90
C PRO A 233 22.75 -13.57 5.59
N LEU A 234 23.05 -12.60 4.72
CA LEU A 234 22.50 -12.49 3.38
C LEU A 234 23.24 -13.40 2.41
N SER A 235 22.59 -13.73 1.30
CA SER A 235 23.17 -14.52 0.20
C SER A 235 23.13 -13.72 -1.11
N VAL A 236 24.07 -14.02 -2.01
CA VAL A 236 24.11 -13.36 -3.32
C VAL A 236 22.87 -13.65 -4.16
N GLY A 237 22.42 -12.65 -4.92
CA GLY A 237 21.33 -12.77 -5.90
C GLY A 237 19.92 -12.87 -5.33
N LYS A 238 19.74 -12.77 -4.01
CA LYS A 238 18.42 -12.79 -3.34
C LYS A 238 18.08 -11.43 -2.77
N TRP A 239 16.81 -11.04 -2.88
CA TRP A 239 16.27 -9.85 -2.23
C TRP A 239 16.11 -10.09 -0.73
N TYR A 240 16.57 -9.13 0.07
CA TYR A 240 16.36 -9.03 1.51
C TYR A 240 15.87 -7.64 1.85
N TYR A 241 14.98 -7.53 2.82
CA TYR A 241 14.65 -6.25 3.43
C TYR A 241 15.57 -6.02 4.63
N VAL A 242 16.36 -4.96 4.64
CA VAL A 242 17.23 -4.62 5.77
C VAL A 242 16.80 -3.29 6.38
N ALA A 243 16.81 -3.22 7.71
CA ALA A 243 16.51 -1.99 8.42
C ALA A 243 17.41 -1.80 9.65
N ILE A 244 17.68 -0.55 9.98
CA ILE A 244 18.51 -0.13 11.10
C ILE A 244 17.74 0.95 11.85
N THR A 245 17.63 0.81 13.17
CA THR A 245 17.15 1.89 14.04
C THR A 245 18.23 2.35 14.99
N VAL A 246 18.41 3.66 15.10
CA VAL A 246 19.36 4.29 16.02
C VAL A 246 18.59 5.22 16.96
N ALA A 247 18.59 4.89 18.25
CA ALA A 247 18.19 5.75 19.36
C ALA A 247 19.22 5.54 20.49
N ASP A 248 18.80 5.32 21.73
CA ASP A 248 19.71 4.87 22.81
C ASP A 248 20.23 3.43 22.60
N THR A 249 19.49 2.65 21.80
CA THR A 249 19.83 1.28 21.39
C THR A 249 19.92 1.23 19.87
N LEU A 250 20.97 0.62 19.36
CA LEU A 250 21.10 0.23 17.96
C LEU A 250 20.35 -1.09 17.76
N LYS A 251 19.46 -1.16 16.78
CA LYS A 251 18.81 -2.41 16.37
C LYS A 251 18.95 -2.62 14.88
N VAL A 252 19.18 -3.86 14.49
CA VAL A 252 19.34 -4.28 13.09
C VAL A 252 18.29 -5.35 12.78
N TYR A 253 17.61 -5.19 11.66
CA TYR A 253 16.54 -6.08 11.21
C TYR A 253 16.88 -6.64 9.83
N VAL A 254 16.56 -7.90 9.62
CA VAL A 254 16.65 -8.60 8.33
C VAL A 254 15.33 -9.32 8.09
N ASP A 255 14.72 -9.09 6.92
CA ASP A 255 13.39 -9.56 6.52
C ASP A 255 12.32 -9.30 7.60
N GLY A 256 12.36 -8.09 8.16
CA GLY A 256 11.39 -7.62 9.15
C GLY A 256 11.56 -8.22 10.54
N LYS A 257 12.58 -9.04 10.77
CA LYS A 257 12.87 -9.67 12.07
C LYS A 257 14.10 -9.04 12.71
N LEU A 258 14.06 -8.86 14.03
CA LEU A 258 15.22 -8.38 14.79
C LEU A 258 16.37 -9.40 14.66
N ALA A 259 17.49 -8.95 14.12
CA ALA A 259 18.69 -9.75 13.89
C ALA A 259 19.84 -9.40 14.85
N GLY A 260 19.69 -8.35 15.66
CA GLY A 260 20.61 -8.01 16.74
C GLY A 260 20.36 -6.61 17.30
N GLU A 261 20.80 -6.37 18.53
CA GLU A 261 20.73 -5.06 19.17
C GLU A 261 21.89 -4.83 20.15
N ALA A 262 22.24 -3.56 20.37
CA ALA A 262 23.27 -3.15 21.32
C ALA A 262 22.95 -1.78 21.95
N PRO A 263 23.11 -1.60 23.26
CA PRO A 263 22.89 -0.33 23.94
C PRO A 263 24.05 0.65 23.69
N GLY A 264 23.85 1.93 24.02
CA GLY A 264 24.90 2.96 23.94
C GLY A 264 25.10 3.49 22.51
N ALA A 265 24.04 3.44 21.72
CA ALA A 265 24.07 4.00 20.38
C ALA A 265 23.97 5.54 20.43
N SER A 266 24.49 6.21 19.40
CA SER A 266 24.33 7.65 19.21
C SER A 266 23.83 7.93 17.81
N LEU A 267 22.91 8.89 17.69
CA LEU A 267 22.42 9.35 16.38
C LEU A 267 23.59 9.79 15.48
N PRO A 268 23.57 9.44 14.19
CA PRO A 268 24.59 9.90 13.26
C PRO A 268 24.48 11.40 12.99
N SER A 269 25.58 11.97 12.52
CA SER A 269 25.67 13.36 12.06
C SER A 269 25.88 13.42 10.55
N GLY A 270 25.38 14.50 9.93
CA GLY A 270 25.51 14.74 8.50
C GLY A 270 24.59 13.87 7.63
N GLY A 271 24.78 13.98 6.31
CA GLY A 271 24.06 13.18 5.32
C GLY A 271 24.50 11.72 5.31
N LEU A 272 23.70 10.88 4.67
CA LEU A 272 23.95 9.45 4.53
C LEU A 272 24.53 9.15 3.15
N THR A 273 25.59 8.37 3.10
CA THR A 273 26.09 7.74 1.88
C THR A 273 25.62 6.29 1.84
N VAL A 274 24.88 5.93 0.80
CA VAL A 274 24.42 4.56 0.51
C VAL A 274 25.23 4.00 -0.66
N GLY A 275 25.60 2.73 -0.59
CA GLY A 275 26.26 2.01 -1.68
C GLY A 275 27.79 2.11 -1.71
N GLY A 276 28.42 2.85 -0.78
CA GLY A 276 29.83 3.31 -0.86
C GLY A 276 30.86 2.29 -1.37
N SER A 277 30.88 1.05 -0.85
CA SER A 277 31.66 -0.06 -1.44
C SER A 277 30.83 -1.32 -1.65
N TYR A 278 29.51 -1.19 -1.57
CA TYR A 278 28.57 -2.27 -1.80
C TYR A 278 28.50 -2.61 -3.29
N THR A 279 28.41 -3.90 -3.58
CA THR A 279 28.18 -4.42 -4.93
C THR A 279 26.88 -5.22 -4.94
N GLY A 280 25.89 -4.75 -5.68
CA GLY A 280 24.56 -5.34 -5.72
C GLY A 280 23.48 -4.34 -6.12
N GLU A 281 22.25 -4.85 -6.20
CA GLU A 281 21.06 -4.04 -6.45
C GLU A 281 20.44 -3.59 -5.11
N LEU A 282 19.76 -2.45 -5.15
CA LEU A 282 19.00 -1.85 -4.05
C LEU A 282 17.73 -1.21 -4.61
N ASP A 283 16.71 -1.14 -3.78
CA ASP A 283 15.47 -0.41 -4.06
C ASP A 283 14.85 0.15 -2.75
N GLU A 284 13.91 1.08 -2.90
CA GLU A 284 13.07 1.62 -1.82
C GLU A 284 13.87 2.08 -0.60
N VAL A 285 14.79 3.04 -0.79
CA VAL A 285 15.50 3.61 0.36
C VAL A 285 14.51 4.44 1.16
N GLN A 286 14.38 4.13 2.44
CA GLN A 286 13.48 4.80 3.37
C GLN A 286 14.30 5.36 4.53
N LEU A 287 14.17 6.65 4.80
CA LEU A 287 14.69 7.33 5.98
C LEU A 287 13.52 7.78 6.85
N ALA A 288 13.64 7.63 8.16
CA ALA A 288 12.69 8.23 9.10
C ALA A 288 13.43 8.93 10.24
N GLY A 289 12.95 10.11 10.62
CA GLY A 289 13.40 10.89 11.79
C GLY A 289 12.88 10.34 13.12
N THR A 290 12.54 9.06 13.17
CA THR A 290 12.12 8.33 14.37
C THR A 290 12.65 6.89 14.31
N ALA A 291 12.79 6.24 15.46
CA ALA A 291 13.08 4.81 15.53
C ALA A 291 11.77 4.03 15.38
N ARG A 292 11.51 3.47 14.19
CA ARG A 292 10.32 2.66 13.91
C ARG A 292 10.40 1.32 14.63
N ASP A 293 9.25 0.77 14.98
CA ASP A 293 9.17 -0.52 15.66
C ASP A 293 9.35 -1.71 14.71
N ALA A 294 9.50 -2.89 15.31
CA ALA A 294 9.68 -4.13 14.57
C ALA A 294 8.45 -4.53 13.72
N ALA A 295 7.23 -4.17 14.15
CA ALA A 295 6.01 -4.51 13.42
C ALA A 295 5.93 -3.72 12.11
N TRP A 296 6.33 -2.44 12.12
CA TRP A 296 6.41 -1.61 10.92
C TRP A 296 7.37 -2.21 9.89
N PHE A 297 8.57 -2.64 10.29
CA PHE A 297 9.51 -3.30 9.38
C PHE A 297 9.04 -4.67 8.90
N ALA A 298 8.31 -5.43 9.73
CA ALA A 298 7.70 -6.69 9.33
C ALA A 298 6.66 -6.49 8.22
N VAL A 299 5.86 -5.42 8.28
CA VAL A 299 4.94 -5.04 7.21
C VAL A 299 5.69 -4.72 5.92
N GLN A 300 6.75 -3.90 5.99
CA GLN A 300 7.53 -3.56 4.79
C GLN A 300 8.21 -4.79 4.17
N ALA A 301 8.81 -5.66 4.98
CA ALA A 301 9.40 -6.92 4.51
C ALA A 301 8.35 -7.87 3.88
N ALA A 302 7.11 -7.85 4.37
CA ALA A 302 6.02 -8.67 3.82
C ALA A 302 5.56 -8.23 2.42
N GLN A 303 6.07 -7.11 1.89
CA GLN A 303 5.83 -6.65 0.51
C GLN A 303 6.79 -7.30 -0.51
N GLY A 304 7.69 -8.17 -0.03
CA GLY A 304 8.66 -8.96 -0.77
C GLY A 304 8.07 -9.75 -1.96
N PRO A 305 8.91 -10.28 -2.87
CA PRO A 305 8.43 -11.11 -3.99
C PRO A 305 7.63 -12.35 -3.59
N ALA A 306 7.83 -12.86 -2.37
CA ALA A 306 7.09 -13.98 -1.80
C ALA A 306 6.00 -13.52 -0.80
N GLY A 307 5.73 -12.22 -0.72
CA GLY A 307 4.82 -11.60 0.21
C GLY A 307 3.36 -11.90 -0.09
N THR A 308 2.56 -12.08 0.95
CA THR A 308 1.10 -12.28 0.87
C THR A 308 0.33 -11.16 1.58
N LEU A 309 0.98 -10.00 1.78
CA LEU A 309 0.39 -8.89 2.52
C LEU A 309 -0.90 -8.39 1.86
N VAL A 310 -0.94 -8.32 0.53
CA VAL A 310 -2.06 -7.77 -0.24
C VAL A 310 -2.74 -8.88 -1.04
N ALA A 311 -4.05 -9.01 -0.89
CA ALA A 311 -4.91 -9.82 -1.73
C ALA A 311 -6.00 -8.94 -2.35
N LEU A 312 -6.22 -9.10 -3.65
CA LEU A 312 -7.21 -8.34 -4.42
C LEU A 312 -8.40 -9.25 -4.75
N GLY A 313 -9.61 -8.72 -4.55
CA GLY A 313 -10.87 -9.39 -4.87
C GLY A 313 -11.24 -9.32 -6.36
N ALA A 314 -12.43 -9.85 -6.68
CA ALA A 314 -13.04 -9.63 -7.99
C ALA A 314 -13.47 -8.16 -8.15
N ASP A 315 -13.64 -7.73 -9.41
CA ASP A 315 -14.26 -6.44 -9.69
C ASP A 315 -15.74 -6.49 -9.30
N GLU A 316 -16.15 -5.50 -8.52
CA GLU A 316 -17.54 -5.17 -8.26
C GLU A 316 -17.86 -3.97 -9.13
N LEU A 317 -18.91 -4.07 -9.93
CA LEU A 317 -19.43 -2.93 -10.66
C LEU A 317 -20.54 -2.31 -9.82
N ALA A 318 -20.70 -0.99 -9.89
CA ALA A 318 -21.83 -0.33 -9.26
C ALA A 318 -23.08 -1.03 -9.78
N GLU A 319 -23.97 -1.46 -8.88
CA GLU A 319 -25.35 -1.72 -9.28
C GLU A 319 -25.91 -0.34 -9.61
N GLY A 320 -25.74 0.07 -10.87
CA GLY A 320 -26.15 1.37 -11.31
C GLY A 320 -27.60 1.59 -10.91
N ASP A 321 -27.83 2.62 -10.09
CA ASP A 321 -29.06 3.40 -10.13
C ASP A 321 -29.04 4.18 -11.48
N GLU A 322 -29.02 3.42 -12.58
CA GLU A 322 -29.25 3.92 -13.91
C GLU A 322 -30.72 3.66 -14.23
N GLU A 323 -31.32 4.58 -14.97
CA GLU A 323 -32.46 4.37 -15.85
C GLU A 323 -32.25 3.23 -16.90
N GLY A 324 -31.49 2.18 -16.57
CA GLY A 324 -30.96 1.17 -17.49
C GLY A 324 -30.56 -0.15 -16.85
N GLY A 325 -30.78 -0.40 -15.55
CA GLY A 325 -30.67 -1.76 -15.00
C GLY A 325 -31.59 -2.74 -15.75
N ILE A 326 -31.34 -4.05 -15.69
CA ILE A 326 -32.18 -5.10 -16.34
C ILE A 326 -33.68 -4.84 -16.10
N TRP A 327 -34.03 -4.37 -14.91
CA TRP A 327 -35.39 -3.97 -14.53
C TRP A 327 -35.87 -2.69 -15.22
N GLY A 328 -35.04 -1.64 -15.29
CA GLY A 328 -35.33 -0.41 -16.05
C GLY A 328 -35.52 -0.69 -17.54
N THR A 329 -34.68 -1.52 -18.15
CA THR A 329 -34.84 -1.96 -19.55
C THR A 329 -36.12 -2.80 -19.73
N LEU A 330 -36.44 -3.71 -18.80
CA LEU A 330 -37.68 -4.50 -18.82
C LEU A 330 -38.93 -3.61 -18.65
N PHE A 331 -38.87 -2.59 -17.78
CA PHE A 331 -39.96 -1.63 -17.55
C PHE A 331 -40.14 -0.63 -18.69
N ALA A 332 -39.05 -0.22 -19.35
CA ALA A 332 -39.10 0.60 -20.56
C ALA A 332 -39.57 -0.20 -21.79
N ALA A 333 -39.29 -1.51 -21.84
CA ALA A 333 -39.76 -2.42 -22.88
C ALA A 333 -41.22 -2.89 -22.68
N LEU A 334 -41.83 -2.61 -21.53
CA LEU A 334 -43.22 -2.94 -21.26
C LEU A 334 -44.16 -2.08 -22.13
N THR A 335 -44.96 -2.74 -22.95
CA THR A 335 -46.04 -2.09 -23.71
C THR A 335 -47.11 -1.55 -22.75
N LEU A 336 -47.95 -0.64 -23.25
CA LEU A 336 -49.07 -0.09 -22.49
C LEU A 336 -49.94 -1.20 -21.85
N ASP A 337 -50.13 -2.32 -22.56
CA ASP A 337 -50.89 -3.47 -22.08
C ASP A 337 -50.24 -4.14 -20.85
N GLY A 338 -48.90 -4.19 -20.82
CA GLY A 338 -48.16 -4.71 -19.68
C GLY A 338 -48.29 -3.84 -18.44
N TRP A 339 -48.25 -2.51 -18.62
CA TRP A 339 -48.52 -1.56 -17.54
C TRP A 339 -49.95 -1.67 -17.00
N ILE A 340 -50.93 -1.86 -17.88
CA ILE A 340 -52.33 -2.08 -17.49
C ILE A 340 -52.48 -3.37 -16.66
N ALA A 341 -51.82 -4.46 -17.07
CA ALA A 341 -51.87 -5.73 -16.34
C ALA A 341 -51.27 -5.62 -14.93
N ILE A 342 -50.12 -4.94 -14.80
CA ILE A 342 -49.49 -4.67 -13.49
C ILE A 342 -50.43 -3.87 -12.59
N GLY A 343 -51.08 -2.83 -13.13
CA GLY A 343 -52.06 -2.03 -12.39
C GLY A 343 -53.25 -2.86 -11.88
N ILE A 344 -53.79 -3.76 -12.69
CA ILE A 344 -54.90 -4.65 -12.28
C ILE A 344 -54.46 -5.59 -11.16
N LEU A 345 -53.28 -6.20 -11.28
CA LEU A 345 -52.75 -7.10 -10.26
C LEU A 345 -52.48 -6.37 -8.92
N ALA A 346 -52.00 -5.13 -8.97
CA ALA A 346 -51.81 -4.31 -7.77
C ALA A 346 -53.16 -4.02 -7.08
N VAL A 347 -54.20 -3.68 -7.84
CA VAL A 347 -55.55 -3.47 -7.29
C VAL A 347 -56.10 -4.76 -6.67
N MET A 348 -55.92 -5.90 -7.33
CA MET A 348 -56.33 -7.20 -6.80
C MET A 348 -55.59 -7.55 -5.51
N LEU A 349 -54.29 -7.24 -5.42
CA LEU A 349 -53.50 -7.43 -4.20
C LEU A 349 -54.03 -6.57 -3.05
N VAL A 350 -54.33 -5.29 -3.31
CA VAL A 350 -54.92 -4.39 -2.30
C VAL A 350 -56.28 -4.92 -1.82
N ILE A 351 -57.13 -5.38 -2.72
CA ILE A 351 -58.43 -5.97 -2.37
C ILE A 351 -58.24 -7.26 -1.57
N ALA A 352 -57.30 -8.12 -1.96
CA ALA A 352 -57.00 -9.35 -1.23
C ALA A 352 -56.50 -9.06 0.20
N VAL A 353 -55.57 -8.11 0.35
CA VAL A 353 -55.07 -7.64 1.64
C VAL A 353 -56.19 -7.03 2.48
N TRP A 354 -57.04 -6.21 1.89
CA TRP A 354 -58.20 -5.63 2.56
C TRP A 354 -59.17 -6.70 3.07
N ILE A 355 -59.51 -7.68 2.24
CA ILE A 355 -60.38 -8.81 2.63
C ILE A 355 -59.72 -9.62 3.74
N MET A 356 -58.41 -9.86 3.67
CA MET A 356 -57.67 -10.54 4.74
C MET A 356 -57.72 -9.75 6.05
N ILE A 357 -57.61 -8.43 6.03
CA ILE A 357 -57.69 -7.60 7.25
C ILE A 357 -59.11 -7.59 7.82
N VAL A 358 -60.13 -7.42 6.97
CA VAL A 358 -61.53 -7.30 7.41
C VAL A 358 -62.12 -8.63 7.87
N LYS A 359 -61.65 -9.77 7.34
CA LYS A 359 -62.14 -11.11 7.71
C LYS A 359 -61.27 -11.85 8.74
N ALA A 360 -60.20 -11.24 9.27
CA ALA A 360 -59.25 -11.87 10.20
C ALA A 360 -59.46 -11.58 11.69
#